data_AF-A0A949Q8J7-F1
#
_entry.id   AF-A0A949Q8J7-F1
#
_cell.length_a   1.000
_cell.length_b   1.000
_cell.length_c   1.000
_cell.angle_alpha   90.00
_cell.angle_beta   90.00
_cell.angle_gamma   90.00
#
_symmetry.space_group_name_H-M   'P 1'
#
loop_
_entity.id
_entity.type
_entity.pdbx_description
1 polymer ?
#
loop_
_entity_poly.entity_id
_entity_poly.type
_entity_poly.pdbx_seq_one_letter_code
_entity_poly.pdbx_strand_id
1 'polypeptide(L)'
;HGYSYCGRYHLHLFIGALIVVTLHARQMSARRALPLRSLYLQQHSTADCTRCAASEQREFGLDDSQDRKRIVACAACGKELFQFVRDEAAA
;
A
#
# COMPACT_ATOMS: atom_id res chain seq x y z
N HIS A 1 44.66 -11.28 16.49
CA HIS A 1 43.77 -10.09 16.43
C HIS A 1 42.93 -10.13 15.15
N GLY A 2 41.87 -10.95 15.07
CA GLY A 2 41.18 -11.21 13.79
C GLY A 2 39.66 -11.40 13.82
N TYR A 3 38.98 -11.20 14.96
CA TYR A 3 37.54 -11.45 15.08
C TYR A 3 36.67 -10.19 15.22
N SER A 4 37.27 -9.01 15.42
CA SER A 4 36.51 -7.78 15.75
C SER A 4 35.74 -7.15 14.60
N TYR A 5 35.99 -7.54 13.35
CA TYR A 5 35.28 -6.99 12.19
C TYR A 5 34.06 -7.83 11.77
N CYS A 6 34.04 -9.13 12.09
CA CYS A 6 33.01 -10.06 11.60
C CYS A 6 31.60 -9.78 12.21
N GLY A 7 31.54 -9.32 13.46
CA GLY A 7 30.27 -9.01 14.13
C GLY A 7 29.65 -7.66 13.73
N ARG A 8 30.47 -6.66 13.37
CA ARG A 8 29.97 -5.30 13.10
C ARG A 8 29.23 -5.22 11.76
N TYR A 9 29.73 -5.87 10.72
CA TYR A 9 29.04 -5.93 9.42
C TYR A 9 27.73 -6.74 9.49
N HIS A 10 27.70 -7.83 10.25
CA HIS A 10 26.47 -8.60 10.46
C HIS A 10 25.39 -7.77 11.13
N LEU A 11 25.71 -7.03 12.20
CA LEU A 11 24.75 -6.18 12.90
C LEU A 11 24.14 -5.12 11.96
N HIS A 12 24.94 -4.48 11.10
CA HIS A 12 24.44 -3.51 10.13
C HIS A 12 23.51 -4.16 9.09
N LEU A 13 23.83 -5.37 8.62
CA LEU A 13 22.95 -6.12 7.71
C LEU A 13 21.62 -6.49 8.36
N PHE A 14 21.65 -6.97 9.62
CA PHE A 14 20.44 -7.30 10.36
C PHE A 14 19.57 -6.07 10.60
N ILE A 15 20.17 -4.95 11.01
CA ILE A 15 19.43 -3.69 11.21
C ILE A 15 18.82 -3.20 9.89
N GLY A 16 19.61 -3.22 8.79
CA GLY A 16 19.13 -2.83 7.47
C GLY A 16 17.94 -3.68 7.00
N ALA A 17 18.05 -5.01 7.13
CA ALA A 17 16.96 -5.93 6.79
C ALA A 17 15.71 -5.68 7.65
N LEU A 18 15.89 -5.44 8.95
CA LEU A 18 14.77 -5.16 9.87
C LEU A 18 14.06 -3.85 9.51
N ILE A 19 14.79 -2.82 9.09
CA ILE A 19 14.21 -1.57 8.57
C ILE A 19 13.35 -1.84 7.33
N VAL A 20 13.87 -2.62 6.36
CA VAL A 20 13.11 -2.95 5.14
C VAL A 20 11.84 -3.73 5.46
N VAL A 21 11.94 -4.76 6.30
CA VAL A 21 10.79 -5.58 6.70
C VAL A 21 9.76 -4.75 7.46
N THR A 22 10.17 -3.87 8.36
CA THR A 22 9.24 -3.02 9.12
C THR A 22 8.56 -1.98 8.22
N LEU A 23 9.28 -1.36 7.28
CA LEU A 23 8.66 -0.48 6.28
C LEU A 23 7.66 -1.22 5.41
N HIS A 24 8.02 -2.42 4.96
CA HIS A 24 7.14 -3.26 4.16
C HIS A 24 5.89 -3.68 4.93
N ALA A 25 6.04 -4.10 6.19
CA ALA A 25 4.93 -4.42 7.07
C ALA A 25 4.01 -3.21 7.30
N ARG A 26 4.58 -2.01 7.47
CA ARG A 26 3.82 -0.75 7.57
C ARG A 26 3.03 -0.46 6.30
N GLN A 27 3.67 -0.60 5.13
CA GLN A 27 2.99 -0.45 3.85
C GLN A 27 1.87 -1.46 3.67
N MET A 28 2.08 -2.73 4.01
CA MET A 28 1.00 -3.73 4.00
C MET A 28 -0.13 -3.40 4.96
N SER A 29 0.17 -2.93 6.17
CA SER A 29 -0.86 -2.52 7.13
C SER A 29 -1.64 -1.30 6.64
N ALA A 30 -0.97 -0.32 6.04
CA ALA A 30 -1.61 0.84 5.43
C ALA A 30 -2.51 0.42 4.26
N ARG A 31 -2.04 -0.53 3.45
CA ARG A 31 -2.81 -1.13 2.35
C ARG A 31 -4.07 -1.86 2.83
N ARG A 32 -4.00 -2.54 3.97
CA ARG A 32 -5.15 -3.24 4.58
C ARG A 32 -6.11 -2.28 5.28
N ALA A 33 -5.60 -1.13 5.75
CA ALA A 33 -6.37 -0.10 6.44
C ALA A 33 -7.03 0.92 5.49
N LEU A 34 -6.90 0.77 4.16
CA LEU A 34 -7.60 1.66 3.24
C LEU A 34 -9.12 1.54 3.42
N PRO A 35 -9.82 2.68 3.37
CA PRO A 35 -11.27 2.69 3.44
C PRO A 35 -11.87 1.97 2.23
N LEU A 36 -13.05 1.40 2.41
CA LEU A 36 -13.86 0.92 1.30
C LEU A 36 -14.28 2.09 0.41
N ARG A 37 -14.49 1.84 -0.90
CA ARG A 37 -14.95 2.86 -1.86
C ARG A 37 -16.18 3.64 -1.36
N SER A 38 -17.17 2.94 -0.80
CA SER A 38 -18.39 3.55 -0.27
C SER A 38 -18.08 4.56 0.85
N LEU A 39 -17.22 4.17 1.80
CA LEU A 39 -16.79 5.04 2.91
C LEU A 39 -15.98 6.24 2.40
N TYR A 40 -15.10 6.03 1.42
CA TYR A 40 -14.31 7.11 0.82
C TYR A 40 -15.21 8.13 0.12
N LEU A 41 -16.19 7.67 -0.67
CA LEU A 41 -17.14 8.54 -1.37
C LEU A 41 -18.09 9.27 -0.42
N GLN A 42 -18.45 8.66 0.72
CA GLN A 42 -19.20 9.37 1.78
C GLN A 42 -18.40 10.56 2.34
N GLN A 43 -17.08 10.41 2.46
CA GLN A 43 -16.23 11.44 3.06
C GLN A 43 -15.75 12.51 2.06
N HIS A 44 -15.57 12.15 0.78
CA HIS A 44 -14.96 13.03 -0.22
C HIS A 44 -15.87 13.43 -1.38
N SER A 45 -17.08 12.88 -1.50
CA SER A 45 -18.09 13.11 -2.56
C SER A 45 -17.66 12.76 -3.99
N THR A 46 -16.37 12.83 -4.32
CA THR A 46 -15.79 12.40 -5.60
C THR A 46 -14.69 11.37 -5.40
N ALA A 47 -14.41 10.61 -6.45
CA ALA A 47 -13.32 9.64 -6.46
C ALA A 47 -11.96 10.29 -6.80
N ASP A 48 -11.90 11.62 -6.88
CA ASP A 48 -10.69 12.34 -7.27
C ASP A 48 -9.59 12.21 -6.22
N CYS A 49 -8.35 12.37 -6.68
CA CYS A 49 -7.21 12.33 -5.80
C CYS A 49 -7.21 13.55 -4.87
N THR A 50 -7.35 13.33 -3.56
CA THR A 50 -7.22 14.37 -2.52
C THR A 50 -5.86 15.07 -2.47
N ARG A 51 -4.84 14.55 -3.17
CA ARG A 51 -3.48 15.14 -3.18
C ARG A 51 -3.20 16.00 -4.40
N CYS A 52 -3.69 15.62 -5.58
CA CYS A 52 -3.36 16.30 -6.84
C CYS A 52 -4.57 16.68 -7.69
N ALA A 53 -5.79 16.42 -7.19
CA ALA A 53 -7.06 16.66 -7.88
C ALA A 53 -7.23 15.95 -9.23
N ALA A 54 -6.33 15.03 -9.61
CA ALA A 54 -6.49 14.22 -10.81
C ALA A 54 -7.64 13.22 -10.63
N SER A 55 -8.45 13.07 -11.68
CA SER A 55 -9.54 12.09 -11.78
C SER A 55 -9.06 10.73 -12.28
N GLU A 56 -7.87 10.67 -12.91
CA GLU A 56 -7.30 9.43 -13.41
C GLU A 56 -6.90 8.49 -12.26
N GLN A 57 -7.40 7.26 -12.35
CA GLN A 57 -7.23 6.22 -11.34
C GLN A 57 -6.59 4.98 -11.96
N ARG A 58 -5.82 4.28 -11.14
CA ARG A 58 -5.18 3.02 -11.48
C ARG A 58 -5.56 1.98 -10.44
N GLU A 59 -6.00 0.83 -10.91
CA GLU A 59 -6.33 -0.31 -10.08
C GLU A 59 -5.19 -1.32 -10.05
N PHE A 60 -4.95 -1.93 -8.89
CA PHE A 60 -4.06 -3.09 -8.77
C PHE A 60 -4.59 -4.09 -7.74
N GLY A 61 -4.28 -5.37 -7.98
CA GLY A 61 -4.64 -6.47 -7.08
C GLY A 61 -3.82 -6.41 -5.79
N LEU A 62 -4.48 -6.67 -4.66
CA LEU A 62 -3.84 -6.70 -3.34
C LEU A 62 -3.23 -8.07 -2.99
N ASP A 63 -3.67 -9.16 -3.64
CA ASP A 63 -3.19 -10.53 -3.39
C ASP A 63 -3.11 -11.35 -4.69
N ASP A 64 -2.08 -12.19 -4.80
CA ASP A 64 -1.84 -13.10 -5.94
C ASP A 64 -2.89 -14.24 -6.03
N SER A 65 -3.66 -14.46 -4.96
CA SER A 65 -4.70 -15.49 -4.93
C SER A 65 -6.10 -14.86 -4.85
N GLN A 66 -6.79 -14.86 -6.00
CA GLN A 66 -8.20 -14.49 -6.16
C GLN A 66 -8.48 -12.98 -6.07
N ASP A 67 -8.50 -12.34 -7.23
CA ASP A 67 -8.77 -10.92 -7.59
C ASP A 67 -10.08 -10.30 -7.07
N ARG A 68 -10.51 -10.63 -5.86
CA ARG A 68 -11.71 -10.05 -5.28
C ARG A 68 -11.44 -8.67 -4.73
N LYS A 69 -10.27 -8.41 -4.13
CA LYS A 69 -9.94 -7.10 -3.53
C LYS A 69 -8.99 -6.31 -4.42
N ARG A 70 -9.42 -5.11 -4.81
CA ARG A 70 -8.62 -4.16 -5.60
C ARG A 70 -8.36 -2.90 -4.80
N ILE A 71 -7.14 -2.38 -4.92
CA ILE A 71 -6.80 -1.05 -4.45
C ILE A 71 -6.88 -0.08 -5.63
N VAL A 72 -7.51 1.05 -5.40
CA VAL A 72 -7.52 2.18 -6.31
C VAL A 72 -6.51 3.21 -5.83
N ALA A 73 -5.60 3.59 -6.71
CA ALA A 73 -4.69 4.71 -6.51
C ALA A 73 -4.87 5.74 -7.61
N CYS A 74 -4.42 6.97 -7.34
CA CYS A 74 -4.33 7.99 -8.37
C CYS A 74 -3.25 7.62 -9.40
N ALA A 75 -3.57 7.68 -10.69
CA ALA A 75 -2.61 7.39 -11.76
C ALA A 75 -1.51 8.45 -11.87
N ALA A 76 -1.82 9.72 -11.55
CA ALA A 76 -0.87 10.83 -11.67
C ALA A 76 0.19 10.86 -10.56
N CYS A 77 -0.19 10.55 -9.31
CA CYS A 77 0.71 10.68 -8.16
C CYS A 77 0.94 9.38 -7.37
N GLY A 78 0.25 8.29 -7.74
CA GLY A 78 0.39 6.98 -7.08
C GLY A 78 -0.18 6.90 -5.66
N LYS A 79 -0.90 7.94 -5.19
CA LYS A 79 -1.53 7.92 -3.86
C LYS A 79 -2.66 6.89 -3.83
N GLU A 80 -2.58 5.93 -2.92
CA GLU A 80 -3.65 4.97 -2.62
C GLU A 80 -4.85 5.70 -2.02
N LEU A 81 -6.05 5.47 -2.56
CA LEU A 81 -7.27 6.21 -2.21
C LEU A 81 -8.24 5.36 -1.40
N PHE A 82 -8.65 4.21 -1.96
CA PHE A 82 -9.60 3.30 -1.35
C PHE A 82 -9.44 1.89 -1.92
N GLN A 83 -10.09 0.92 -1.28
CA GLN A 83 -10.20 -0.46 -1.75
C GLN A 83 -11.66 -0.82 -2.06
N PHE A 84 -11.88 -1.78 -2.97
CA PHE A 84 -13.22 -2.33 -3.22
C PHE A 84 -13.15 -3.81 -3.57
N VAL A 85 -14.27 -4.50 -3.35
CA VAL A 85 -14.45 -5.89 -3.78
C VAL A 85 -15.08 -5.91 -5.18
N ARG A 86 -14.46 -6.55 -6.17
CA ARG A 86 -14.94 -6.55 -7.56
C ARG A 86 -16.35 -7.12 -7.70
N ASP A 87 -16.72 -8.09 -6.87
CA ASP A 87 -18.07 -8.69 -6.86
C ASP A 87 -19.15 -7.69 -6.40
N GLU A 88 -18.79 -6.64 -5.65
CA GLU A 88 -19.72 -5.56 -5.24
C GLU A 88 -19.86 -4.45 -6.29
N ALA A 89 -18.93 -4.36 -7.26
CA ALA A 89 -18.93 -3.33 -8.29
C ALA A 89 -19.71 -3.71 -9.56
N ALA A 90 -20.15 -4.97 -9.68
CA ALA A 90 -20.86 -5.51 -10.84
C ALA A 90 -22.37 -5.73 -10.60
N ALA A 91 -22.91 -5.26 -9.46
CA ALA A 91 -24.32 -5.36 -9.10
C ALA A 91 -25.09 -4.06 -9.37
#